data_AF-A0A6I9YST8-F1
#
_entry.id   AF-A0A6I9YST8-F1
#
_cell.length_a   1.000
_cell.length_b   1.000
_cell.length_c   1.000
_cell.angle_alpha   90.00
_cell.angle_beta   90.00
_cell.angle_gamma   90.00
#
_symmetry.space_group_name_H-M   'P 1'
#
loop_
_entity.id
_entity.type
_entity.pdbx_description
1 polymer ?
#
loop_
_entity_poly.entity_id
_entity_poly.type
_entity_poly.pdbx_seq_one_letter_code
_entity_poly.pdbx_strand_id
1 'polypeptide(L)'
;MPNDDLTENPVQYKKAVTLAHAKAKESESIIAAREVRGLADVIVSEKRTSNVVERIYENKKLCYEEYVAQFRHELACIGKEIEEYYVKPGKLLLTQLQESDQSFESYFRASESDITLISYAIEDFEKMWVLLFQESQQRRQWIRELDEALCQAEVTRAERITVVLSKYTKMLEDISYVLSSDVHRFIHKEAMMINQALLANRRAISKLFLNLMEADLKRDSSYRYQLEERKEVWKGVQKKHLISSFREFMESERIQNPISVQMELESMLEDQRILAQRRNEHLFSLGSLLPLEHTKAEINAWYESLVDLNKQIDTHNVQSMMRIRLNYEKVCQECLEKLQECKQKLIDLKICTHKEAEKIVNPNFYQLIGMLQVQFEAKIEKMDAELEQLAKNSEINCRHLYQYFQDVLAIFDVHHLKLTNQESDLQKALKDCRSKHENMNKLREMNLDIAVDKLRMQSTDEKLKACLEKVYFALDIIGNGYSIFYQDLVSKVITYPRRVRHELLFYSAAISRYFYVLGSYKGKTLKKPESSTEGKREEGEITQESQEIEETEEAI
;
A
#
# COMPACT_ATOMS: atom_id res chain seq x y z
N MET A 1 49.04 -3.00 -64.58
CA MET A 1 48.48 -3.48 -65.87
C MET A 1 47.34 -2.54 -66.20
N PRO A 2 47.42 -1.69 -67.23
CA PRO A 2 46.32 -0.83 -67.61
C PRO A 2 45.35 -1.61 -68.51
N ASN A 3 44.05 -1.52 -68.20
CA ASN A 3 42.96 -2.11 -68.99
C ASN A 3 42.92 -1.49 -70.40
N ASP A 4 42.82 -2.35 -71.41
CA ASP A 4 42.67 -1.98 -72.81
C ASP A 4 41.18 -1.82 -73.15
N ASP A 5 40.72 -0.57 -73.30
CA ASP A 5 39.32 -0.18 -73.52
C ASP A 5 38.72 -0.75 -74.83
N LEU A 6 39.54 -1.30 -75.72
CA LEU A 6 39.13 -1.74 -77.06
C LEU A 6 38.51 -3.14 -77.10
N THR A 7 38.76 -4.00 -76.12
CA THR A 7 38.31 -5.40 -76.13
C THR A 7 37.03 -5.69 -75.33
N GLU A 8 36.71 -4.89 -74.31
CA GLU A 8 35.58 -5.19 -73.40
C GLU A 8 34.27 -4.47 -73.75
N ASN A 9 34.30 -3.49 -74.66
CA ASN A 9 33.10 -2.80 -75.11
C ASN A 9 32.65 -3.25 -76.52
N PRO A 10 31.65 -4.15 -76.62
CA PRO A 10 31.21 -4.71 -77.91
C PRO A 10 30.64 -3.65 -78.88
N VAL A 11 30.21 -2.48 -78.37
CA VAL A 11 29.75 -1.37 -79.21
C VAL A 11 30.93 -0.62 -79.84
N GLN A 12 32.03 -0.45 -79.11
CA GLN A 12 33.24 0.20 -79.65
C GLN A 12 33.99 -0.72 -80.60
N TYR A 13 34.10 -2.00 -80.29
CA TYR A 13 34.68 -3.00 -81.20
C TYR A 13 33.90 -3.07 -82.52
N LYS A 14 32.56 -3.12 -82.45
CA LYS A 14 31.71 -3.12 -83.66
C LYS A 14 31.84 -1.83 -84.47
N LYS A 15 32.00 -0.67 -83.83
CA LYS A 15 32.28 0.60 -84.51
C LYS A 15 33.67 0.64 -85.15
N ALA A 16 34.69 0.11 -84.48
CA ALA A 16 36.05 0.05 -85.03
C ALA A 16 36.14 -0.87 -86.25
N VAL A 17 35.49 -2.04 -86.19
CA VAL A 17 35.43 -3.01 -87.30
C VAL A 17 34.64 -2.47 -88.49
N THR A 18 33.52 -1.77 -88.28
CA THR A 18 32.78 -1.13 -89.39
C THR A 18 33.53 0.04 -90.00
N LEU A 19 34.30 0.81 -89.21
CA LEU A 19 35.16 1.88 -89.73
C LEU A 19 36.37 1.34 -90.51
N ALA A 20 36.94 0.21 -90.07
CA ALA A 20 38.01 -0.50 -90.79
C ALA A 20 37.51 -1.10 -92.11
N HIS A 21 36.31 -1.70 -92.12
CA HIS A 21 35.70 -2.20 -93.36
C HIS A 21 35.27 -1.09 -94.34
N ALA A 22 34.86 0.08 -93.83
CA ALA A 22 34.55 1.23 -94.67
C ALA A 22 35.82 1.84 -95.30
N LYS A 23 36.95 1.88 -94.57
CA LYS A 23 38.25 2.32 -95.10
C LYS A 23 38.86 1.34 -96.10
N ALA A 24 38.56 0.04 -96.01
CA ALA A 24 39.08 -0.99 -96.92
C ALA A 24 38.30 -1.13 -98.24
N LYS A 25 37.23 -0.35 -98.47
CA LYS A 25 36.42 -0.36 -99.69
C LYS A 25 36.24 1.06 -100.28
N GLU A 26 37.31 1.84 -100.35
CA GLU A 26 37.33 3.00 -101.24
C GLU A 26 37.65 2.51 -102.66
N SER A 27 36.65 2.57 -103.56
CA SER A 27 36.85 2.33 -104.99
C SER A 27 37.42 3.58 -105.65
N GLU A 28 38.22 3.44 -106.71
CA GLU A 28 38.85 4.56 -107.44
C GLU A 28 37.84 5.64 -107.88
N SER A 29 36.56 5.28 -108.10
CA SER A 29 35.51 6.25 -108.44
C SER A 29 35.14 7.18 -107.28
N ILE A 30 35.33 6.77 -106.03
CA ILE A 30 35.04 7.58 -104.83
C ILE A 30 36.21 8.54 -104.55
N ILE A 31 37.44 8.13 -104.87
CA ILE A 31 38.64 8.98 -104.81
C ILE A 31 38.55 10.07 -105.89
N ALA A 32 38.21 9.70 -107.13
CA ALA A 32 37.97 10.66 -108.22
C ALA A 32 36.82 11.64 -107.91
N ALA A 33 35.72 11.18 -107.28
CA ALA A 33 34.60 12.05 -106.89
C ALA A 33 34.93 13.00 -105.72
N ARG A 34 36.01 12.72 -104.97
CA ARG A 34 36.52 13.59 -103.89
C ARG A 34 37.52 14.62 -104.44
N GLU A 35 38.34 14.24 -105.43
CA GLU A 35 39.24 15.15 -106.14
C GLU A 35 38.49 16.14 -107.05
N VAL A 36 37.38 15.73 -107.68
CA VAL A 36 36.51 16.62 -108.47
C VAL A 36 35.74 17.62 -107.59
N ARG A 37 35.49 17.29 -106.30
CA ARG A 37 34.89 18.21 -105.32
C ARG A 37 35.89 19.17 -104.66
N GLY A 38 37.19 18.98 -104.90
CA GLY A 38 38.28 19.85 -104.43
C GLY A 38 38.72 20.90 -105.47
N LEU A 39 38.09 20.95 -106.64
CA LEU A 39 38.31 21.99 -107.64
C LEU A 39 37.67 23.30 -107.16
N ALA A 40 38.50 24.33 -106.96
CA ALA A 40 38.06 25.67 -106.67
C ALA A 40 37.39 26.27 -107.91
N ASP A 41 36.07 26.41 -107.89
CA ASP A 41 35.28 27.18 -108.86
C ASP A 41 35.55 28.68 -108.67
N VAL A 42 36.78 29.12 -108.95
CA VAL A 42 37.14 30.53 -109.07
C VAL A 42 37.11 30.87 -110.56
N ILE A 43 35.91 31.22 -111.04
CA ILE A 43 35.74 31.91 -112.32
C ILE A 43 36.21 33.35 -112.11
N VAL A 44 37.47 33.62 -112.41
CA VAL A 44 37.98 34.99 -112.56
C VAL A 44 37.39 35.57 -113.84
N SER A 45 36.35 36.39 -113.71
CA SER A 45 35.87 37.21 -114.81
C SER A 45 36.70 38.49 -114.91
N GLU A 46 37.67 38.53 -115.83
CA GLU A 46 38.27 39.76 -116.33
C GLU A 46 37.24 40.54 -117.15
N LYS A 47 36.43 41.36 -116.47
CA LYS A 47 35.69 42.48 -117.05
C LYS A 47 35.31 43.45 -115.93
N ARG A 48 35.77 44.70 -116.03
CA ARG A 48 35.37 45.81 -115.17
C ARG A 48 33.87 46.07 -115.36
N THR A 49 33.05 45.41 -114.56
CA THR A 49 31.63 45.71 -114.35
C THR A 49 31.40 45.70 -112.84
N SER A 50 31.09 46.88 -112.30
CA SER A 50 30.78 47.24 -110.91
C SER A 50 30.79 46.13 -109.82
N ASN A 51 31.63 46.34 -108.78
CA ASN A 51 31.67 45.67 -107.47
C ASN A 51 30.36 45.77 -106.65
N VAL A 52 29.20 45.67 -107.28
CA VAL A 52 27.90 45.90 -106.65
C VAL A 52 27.27 44.57 -106.24
N VAL A 53 27.37 43.51 -107.04
CA VAL A 53 26.75 42.21 -106.74
C VAL A 53 27.45 41.47 -105.59
N GLU A 54 28.79 41.42 -105.58
CA GLU A 54 29.57 40.85 -104.47
C GLU A 54 29.40 41.63 -103.17
N ARG A 55 29.41 42.98 -103.23
CA ARG A 55 29.12 43.82 -102.06
C ARG A 55 27.70 43.63 -101.54
N ILE A 56 26.70 43.45 -102.42
CA ILE A 56 25.32 43.15 -102.00
C ILE A 56 25.24 41.77 -101.35
N TYR A 57 25.93 40.76 -101.90
CA TYR A 57 25.98 39.42 -101.33
C TYR A 57 26.68 39.37 -99.96
N GLU A 58 27.84 40.01 -99.83
CA GLU A 58 28.56 40.14 -98.56
C GLU A 58 27.80 40.98 -97.53
N ASN A 59 27.14 42.05 -97.95
CA ASN A 59 26.31 42.86 -97.06
C ASN A 59 25.07 42.08 -96.58
N LYS A 60 24.42 41.31 -97.46
CA LYS A 60 23.33 40.40 -97.09
C LYS A 60 23.80 39.29 -96.15
N LYS A 61 25.01 38.76 -96.33
CA LYS A 61 25.65 37.78 -95.45
C LYS A 61 25.92 38.36 -94.06
N LEU A 62 26.55 39.53 -94.00
CA LEU A 62 26.83 40.25 -92.75
C LEU A 62 25.54 40.57 -92.00
N CYS A 63 24.52 41.10 -92.68
CA CYS A 63 23.21 41.33 -92.07
C CYS A 63 22.60 40.01 -91.55
N TYR A 64 22.66 38.92 -92.32
CA TYR A 64 22.16 37.61 -91.87
C TYR A 64 22.90 37.12 -90.61
N GLU A 65 24.23 37.19 -90.58
CA GLU A 65 25.05 36.82 -89.42
C GLU A 65 24.78 37.71 -88.21
N GLU A 66 24.60 39.02 -88.40
CA GLU A 66 24.21 39.97 -87.36
C GLU A 66 22.83 39.64 -86.77
N TYR A 67 21.81 39.38 -87.60
CA TYR A 67 20.48 38.99 -87.12
C TYR A 67 20.48 37.63 -86.42
N VAL A 68 21.30 36.67 -86.84
CA VAL A 68 21.48 35.39 -86.12
C VAL A 68 22.16 35.62 -84.76
N ALA A 69 23.16 36.52 -84.69
CA ALA A 69 23.79 36.89 -83.43
C ALA A 69 22.80 37.60 -82.49
N GLN A 70 21.98 38.53 -83.01
CA GLN A 70 20.93 39.21 -82.28
C GLN A 70 19.83 38.26 -81.79
N PHE A 71 19.40 37.31 -82.64
CA PHE A 71 18.47 36.24 -82.26
C PHE A 71 18.98 35.44 -81.06
N ARG A 72 20.23 34.98 -81.11
CA ARG A 72 20.85 34.24 -80.01
C ARG A 72 21.04 35.09 -78.76
N HIS A 73 21.34 36.38 -78.92
CA HIS A 73 21.45 37.32 -77.83
C HIS A 73 20.10 37.57 -77.14
N GLU A 74 19.03 37.82 -77.89
CA GLU A 74 17.67 37.98 -77.34
C GLU A 74 17.22 36.70 -76.59
N LEU A 75 17.51 35.51 -77.12
CA LEU A 75 17.25 34.25 -76.42
C LEU A 75 18.05 34.12 -75.11
N ALA A 76 19.31 34.56 -75.09
CA ALA A 76 20.13 34.55 -73.88
C ALA A 76 19.62 35.55 -72.83
N CYS A 77 19.13 36.73 -73.25
CA CYS A 77 18.48 37.70 -72.35
C CYS A 77 17.19 37.14 -71.74
N ILE A 78 16.33 36.50 -72.54
CA ILE A 78 15.15 35.79 -72.04
C ILE A 78 15.57 34.71 -71.02
N GLY A 79 16.64 33.96 -71.30
CA GLY A 79 17.17 32.97 -70.38
C GLY A 79 17.53 33.54 -69.00
N LYS A 80 18.26 34.66 -68.96
CA LYS A 80 18.65 35.34 -67.71
C LYS A 80 17.46 35.90 -66.94
N GLU A 81 16.50 36.50 -67.64
CA GLU A 81 15.29 37.04 -67.01
C GLU A 81 14.46 35.90 -66.39
N ILE A 82 14.28 34.79 -67.12
CA ILE A 82 13.56 33.61 -66.62
C ILE A 82 14.27 32.95 -65.43
N GLU A 83 15.61 33.00 -65.37
CA GLU A 83 16.38 32.50 -64.22
C GLU A 83 15.99 33.22 -62.91
N GLU A 84 15.72 34.52 -62.95
CA GLU A 84 15.23 35.25 -61.77
C GLU A 84 13.87 34.74 -61.28
N TYR A 85 12.99 34.33 -62.20
CA TYR A 85 11.68 33.76 -61.88
C TYR A 85 11.79 32.38 -61.23
N TYR A 86 12.89 31.64 -61.41
CA TYR A 86 13.14 30.40 -60.65
C TYR A 86 13.80 30.67 -59.30
N VAL A 87 14.78 31.57 -59.25
CA VAL A 87 15.60 31.81 -58.04
C VAL A 87 14.80 32.49 -56.93
N LYS A 88 13.93 33.46 -57.26
CA LYS A 88 13.16 34.21 -56.26
C LYS A 88 12.21 33.31 -55.45
N PRO A 89 11.30 32.52 -56.08
CA PRO A 89 10.44 31.58 -55.35
C PRO A 89 11.21 30.49 -54.62
N GLY A 90 12.30 29.98 -55.22
CA GLY A 90 13.13 28.95 -54.58
C GLY A 90 13.79 29.41 -53.28
N LYS A 91 14.32 30.65 -53.25
CA LYS A 91 14.88 31.25 -52.02
C LYS A 91 13.81 31.51 -50.96
N LEU A 92 12.64 32.00 -51.38
CA LEU A 92 11.52 32.22 -50.46
C LEU A 92 11.09 30.93 -49.77
N LEU A 93 10.90 29.85 -50.54
CA LEU A 93 10.55 28.55 -49.98
C LEU A 93 11.63 28.07 -49.00
N LEU A 94 12.91 28.22 -49.34
CA LEU A 94 13.99 27.74 -48.47
C LEU A 94 13.98 28.43 -47.10
N THR A 95 13.74 29.75 -47.05
CA THR A 95 13.59 30.48 -45.78
C THR A 95 12.36 30.02 -45.01
N GLN A 96 11.20 29.88 -45.67
CA GLN A 96 9.96 29.42 -45.03
C GLN A 96 10.09 28.00 -44.45
N LEU A 97 10.80 27.10 -45.15
CA LEU A 97 11.06 25.75 -44.68
C LEU A 97 11.97 25.77 -43.44
N GLN A 98 12.99 26.63 -43.41
CA GLN A 98 13.90 26.77 -42.25
C GLN A 98 13.17 27.33 -41.01
N GLU A 99 12.34 28.36 -41.19
CA GLU A 99 11.53 28.92 -40.09
C GLU A 99 10.57 27.88 -39.53
N SER A 100 9.91 27.12 -40.42
CA SER A 100 9.03 26.04 -40.00
C SER A 100 9.80 24.95 -39.25
N ASP A 101 10.99 24.53 -39.71
CA ASP A 101 11.83 23.56 -39.00
C ASP A 101 12.16 24.02 -37.55
N GLN A 102 12.46 25.31 -37.36
CA GLN A 102 12.70 25.87 -36.03
C GLN A 102 11.44 25.88 -35.14
N SER A 103 10.28 26.18 -35.72
CA SER A 103 8.98 26.08 -35.03
C SER A 103 8.72 24.65 -34.55
N PHE A 104 8.97 23.65 -35.41
CA PHE A 104 8.84 22.24 -35.06
C PHE A 104 9.74 21.84 -33.89
N GLU A 105 11.02 22.19 -33.92
CA GLU A 105 11.95 21.92 -32.80
C GLU A 105 11.52 22.60 -31.49
N SER A 106 10.89 23.77 -31.57
CA SER A 106 10.41 24.47 -30.39
C SER A 106 9.25 23.75 -29.68
N TYR A 107 8.37 23.08 -30.44
CA TYR A 107 7.24 22.32 -29.86
C TYR A 107 7.71 21.10 -29.07
N PHE A 108 8.77 20.43 -29.52
CA PHE A 108 9.29 19.24 -28.84
C PHE A 108 10.21 19.57 -27.66
N ARG A 109 10.93 20.70 -27.68
CA ARG A 109 11.85 21.13 -26.60
C ARG A 109 11.24 21.08 -25.19
N ALA A 110 9.99 21.51 -25.05
CA ALA A 110 9.32 21.54 -23.74
C ALA A 110 8.92 20.13 -23.24
N SER A 111 8.76 19.19 -24.18
CA SER A 111 8.38 17.81 -23.92
C SER A 111 9.59 16.89 -23.75
N GLU A 112 10.81 17.27 -24.13
CA GLU A 112 12.01 16.40 -24.14
C GLU A 112 12.39 15.83 -22.75
N SER A 113 12.12 16.55 -21.67
CA SER A 113 12.44 16.08 -20.32
C SER A 113 11.35 15.17 -19.74
N ASP A 114 11.74 14.02 -19.20
CA ASP A 114 10.80 13.10 -18.55
C ASP A 114 10.20 13.68 -17.26
N ILE A 115 10.87 14.67 -16.66
CA ILE A 115 10.41 15.35 -15.44
C ILE A 115 9.26 16.31 -15.77
N THR A 116 9.35 17.01 -16.90
CA THR A 116 8.30 17.94 -17.33
C THR A 116 7.04 17.23 -17.78
N LEU A 117 7.13 15.96 -18.24
CA LEU A 117 5.97 15.15 -18.63
C LEU A 117 4.95 14.93 -17.51
N ILE A 118 5.35 14.97 -16.24
CA ILE A 118 4.42 14.74 -15.12
C ILE A 118 3.32 15.82 -15.09
N SER A 119 3.64 17.06 -15.51
CA SER A 119 2.68 18.17 -15.53
C SER A 119 1.82 18.23 -16.80
N TYR A 120 2.07 17.37 -17.79
CA TYR A 120 1.33 17.40 -19.07
C TYR A 120 0.04 16.60 -18.96
N ALA A 121 -1.03 17.13 -19.56
CA ALA A 121 -2.28 16.44 -19.76
C ALA A 121 -2.38 15.88 -21.19
N ILE A 122 -3.32 14.96 -21.44
CA ILE A 122 -3.49 14.40 -22.78
C ILE A 122 -3.92 15.46 -23.80
N GLU A 123 -4.66 16.48 -23.35
CA GLU A 123 -5.05 17.62 -24.16
C GLU A 123 -3.84 18.41 -24.70
N ASP A 124 -2.71 18.38 -24.00
CA ASP A 124 -1.51 19.10 -24.45
C ASP A 124 -0.84 18.38 -25.64
N PHE A 125 -0.92 17.04 -25.69
CA PHE A 125 -0.52 16.26 -26.86
C PHE A 125 -1.48 16.47 -28.04
N GLU A 126 -2.78 16.61 -27.77
CA GLU A 126 -3.77 16.93 -28.80
C GLU A 126 -3.56 18.34 -29.37
N LYS A 127 -3.23 19.33 -28.53
CA LYS A 127 -2.86 20.69 -28.98
C LYS A 127 -1.57 20.66 -29.82
N MET A 128 -0.54 19.95 -29.37
CA MET A 128 0.70 19.78 -30.14
C MET A 128 0.40 19.15 -31.50
N TRP A 129 -0.45 18.12 -31.56
CA TRP A 129 -0.87 17.52 -32.82
C TRP A 129 -1.54 18.51 -33.79
N VAL A 130 -2.45 19.34 -33.29
CA VAL A 130 -3.13 20.36 -34.12
C VAL A 130 -2.12 21.36 -34.69
N LEU A 131 -1.17 21.83 -33.88
CA LEU A 131 -0.12 22.74 -34.33
C LEU A 131 0.78 22.09 -35.39
N LEU A 132 1.23 20.85 -35.17
CA LEU A 132 2.03 20.08 -36.14
C LEU A 132 1.27 19.90 -37.47
N PHE A 133 -0.04 19.64 -37.39
CA PHE A 133 -0.89 19.47 -38.57
C PHE A 133 -1.07 20.76 -39.37
N GLN A 134 -1.24 21.90 -38.69
CA GLN A 134 -1.33 23.21 -39.33
C GLN A 134 -0.04 23.59 -40.07
N GLU A 135 1.12 23.45 -39.41
CA GLU A 135 2.43 23.68 -40.02
C GLU A 135 2.70 22.78 -41.23
N SER A 136 2.31 21.49 -41.13
CA SER A 136 2.39 20.54 -42.23
C SER A 136 1.48 20.93 -43.42
N GLN A 137 0.26 21.42 -43.16
CA GLN A 137 -0.59 21.96 -44.22
C GLN A 137 0.03 23.18 -44.89
N GLN A 138 0.64 24.08 -44.12
CA GLN A 138 1.22 25.30 -44.62
C GLN A 138 2.44 25.03 -45.52
N ARG A 139 3.32 24.10 -45.15
CA ARG A 139 4.43 23.67 -46.02
C ARG A 139 3.95 23.03 -47.32
N ARG A 140 2.92 22.17 -47.28
CA ARG A 140 2.33 21.61 -48.51
C ARG A 140 1.76 22.69 -49.42
N GLN A 141 1.25 23.78 -48.85
CA GLN A 141 0.77 24.92 -49.61
C GLN A 141 1.93 25.67 -50.26
N TRP A 142 3.01 25.97 -49.53
CA TRP A 142 4.20 26.61 -50.09
C TRP A 142 4.88 25.79 -51.20
N ILE A 143 4.91 24.46 -51.08
CA ILE A 143 5.43 23.57 -52.13
C ILE A 143 4.58 23.64 -53.41
N ARG A 144 3.25 23.75 -53.29
CA ARG A 144 2.34 23.94 -54.44
C ARG A 144 2.51 25.30 -55.08
N GLU A 145 2.61 26.36 -54.28
CA GLU A 145 2.84 27.72 -54.78
C GLU A 145 4.15 27.83 -55.55
N LEU A 146 5.21 27.13 -55.10
CA LEU A 146 6.46 27.03 -55.85
C LEU A 146 6.24 26.31 -57.19
N ASP A 147 5.57 25.15 -57.20
CA ASP A 147 5.33 24.39 -58.43
C ASP A 147 4.54 25.21 -59.46
N GLU A 148 3.48 25.91 -59.02
CA GLU A 148 2.69 26.81 -59.85
C GLU A 148 3.55 27.95 -60.42
N ALA A 149 4.38 28.59 -59.59
CA ALA A 149 5.28 29.66 -60.02
C ALA A 149 6.32 29.20 -61.05
N LEU A 150 6.93 28.02 -60.85
CA LEU A 150 7.91 27.44 -61.77
C LEU A 150 7.25 27.01 -63.10
N CYS A 151 6.05 26.41 -63.03
CA CYS A 151 5.28 26.05 -64.21
C CYS A 151 4.88 27.28 -65.02
N GLN A 152 4.41 28.34 -64.35
CA GLN A 152 4.07 29.60 -65.00
C GLN A 152 5.28 30.26 -65.66
N ALA A 153 6.45 30.24 -65.00
CA ALA A 153 7.70 30.73 -65.58
C ALA A 153 8.08 29.98 -66.88
N GLU A 154 7.88 28.65 -66.94
CA GLU A 154 8.10 27.87 -68.16
C GLU A 154 7.08 28.16 -69.27
N VAL A 155 5.81 28.42 -68.92
CA VAL A 155 4.78 28.85 -69.88
C VAL A 155 5.16 30.21 -70.48
N THR A 156 5.49 31.19 -69.65
CA THR A 156 5.92 32.52 -70.10
C THR A 156 7.21 32.45 -70.92
N ARG A 157 8.16 31.59 -70.56
CA ARG A 157 9.37 31.34 -71.35
C ARG A 157 9.01 30.83 -72.75
N ALA A 158 8.14 29.83 -72.85
CA ALA A 158 7.72 29.27 -74.14
C ALA A 158 7.01 30.30 -75.03
N GLU A 159 6.13 31.14 -74.45
CA GLU A 159 5.44 32.22 -75.17
C GLU A 159 6.42 33.26 -75.72
N ARG A 160 7.35 33.76 -74.89
CA ARG A 160 8.34 34.77 -75.30
C ARG A 160 9.30 34.24 -76.37
N ILE A 161 9.73 32.98 -76.23
CA ILE A 161 10.56 32.32 -77.25
C ILE A 161 9.79 32.17 -78.57
N THR A 162 8.50 31.87 -78.53
CA THR A 162 7.65 31.77 -79.74
C THR A 162 7.57 33.11 -80.48
N VAL A 163 7.42 34.21 -79.74
CA VAL A 163 7.45 35.57 -80.30
C VAL A 163 8.80 35.87 -80.95
N VAL A 164 9.93 35.58 -80.28
CA VAL A 164 11.28 35.77 -80.84
C VAL A 164 11.50 34.92 -82.09
N LEU A 165 11.14 33.62 -82.06
CA LEU A 165 11.26 32.74 -83.22
C LEU A 165 10.47 33.29 -84.42
N SER A 166 9.23 33.75 -84.22
CA SER A 166 8.41 34.31 -85.30
C SER A 166 8.94 35.65 -85.85
N LYS A 167 9.47 36.52 -84.99
CA LYS A 167 10.10 37.80 -85.34
C LYS A 167 11.32 37.59 -86.24
N TYR A 168 12.25 36.73 -85.81
CA TYR A 168 13.48 36.47 -86.55
C TYR A 168 13.28 35.57 -87.76
N THR A 169 12.24 34.72 -87.81
CA THR A 169 11.87 33.99 -89.04
C THR A 169 11.54 34.98 -90.17
N LYS A 170 10.70 35.98 -89.90
CA LYS A 170 10.34 37.02 -90.87
C LYS A 170 11.55 37.87 -91.30
N MET A 171 12.34 38.34 -90.33
CA MET A 171 13.52 39.17 -90.63
C MET A 171 14.58 38.41 -91.46
N LEU A 172 14.78 37.11 -91.21
CA LEU A 172 15.73 36.29 -91.98
C LEU A 172 15.20 35.95 -93.39
N GLU A 173 13.88 35.82 -93.57
CA GLU A 173 13.25 35.69 -94.89
C GLU A 173 13.39 36.98 -95.73
N ASP A 174 13.20 38.15 -95.12
CA ASP A 174 13.23 39.45 -95.80
C ASP A 174 14.61 39.82 -96.38
N ILE A 175 15.71 39.40 -95.73
CA ILE A 175 17.09 39.64 -96.22
C ILE A 175 17.35 38.91 -97.54
N SER A 176 16.61 37.82 -97.82
CA SER A 176 16.73 37.00 -99.03
C SER A 176 18.18 36.60 -99.36
N TYR A 177 19.00 36.36 -98.33
CA TYR A 177 20.38 35.88 -98.45
C TYR A 177 20.45 34.37 -98.71
N VAL A 178 19.55 33.62 -98.09
CA VAL A 178 19.41 32.16 -98.20
C VAL A 178 17.98 31.83 -98.68
N LEU A 179 17.78 30.67 -99.32
CA LEU A 179 16.44 30.20 -99.66
C LEU A 179 15.56 30.12 -98.39
N SER A 180 14.29 30.50 -98.52
CA SER A 180 13.30 30.40 -97.43
C SER A 180 13.24 28.99 -96.82
N SER A 181 13.42 27.93 -97.62
CA SER A 181 13.52 26.55 -97.13
C SER A 181 14.66 26.33 -96.13
N ASP A 182 15.80 26.98 -96.31
CA ASP A 182 16.97 26.85 -95.43
C ASP A 182 16.83 27.71 -94.17
N VAL A 183 16.18 28.88 -94.27
CA VAL A 183 15.81 29.70 -93.10
C VAL A 183 14.86 28.92 -92.19
N HIS A 184 13.83 28.29 -92.74
CA HIS A 184 12.94 27.41 -91.99
C HIS A 184 13.66 26.20 -91.38
N ARG A 185 14.61 25.58 -92.10
CA ARG A 185 15.41 24.46 -91.57
C ARG A 185 16.27 24.88 -90.38
N PHE A 186 16.86 26.08 -90.43
CA PHE A 186 17.63 26.65 -89.34
C PHE A 186 16.74 26.93 -88.11
N ILE A 187 15.64 27.65 -88.29
CA ILE A 187 14.69 27.96 -87.21
C ILE A 187 14.11 26.69 -86.60
N HIS A 188 13.78 25.68 -87.42
CA HIS A 188 13.28 24.39 -86.94
C HIS A 188 14.31 23.67 -86.05
N LYS A 189 15.59 23.71 -86.43
CA LYS A 189 16.67 23.10 -85.63
C LYS A 189 16.85 23.81 -84.29
N GLU A 190 16.85 25.14 -84.27
CA GLU A 190 16.94 25.93 -83.03
C GLU A 190 15.70 25.72 -82.15
N ALA A 191 14.49 25.75 -82.73
CA ALA A 191 13.24 25.46 -82.03
C ALA A 191 13.22 24.04 -81.44
N MET A 192 13.76 23.04 -82.15
CA MET A 192 13.88 21.67 -81.65
C MET A 192 14.79 21.58 -80.42
N MET A 193 15.96 22.25 -80.45
CA MET A 193 16.87 22.28 -79.28
C MET A 193 16.21 22.98 -78.09
N ILE A 194 15.51 24.09 -78.33
CA ILE A 194 14.81 24.83 -77.28
C ILE A 194 13.66 24.01 -76.69
N ASN A 195 12.86 23.34 -77.53
CA ASN A 195 11.79 22.46 -77.08
C ASN A 195 12.31 21.29 -76.24
N GLN A 196 13.47 20.71 -76.61
CA GLN A 196 14.13 19.70 -75.78
C GLN A 196 14.52 20.26 -74.41
N ALA A 197 15.05 21.48 -74.34
CA ALA A 197 15.37 22.14 -73.08
C ALA A 197 14.12 22.45 -72.23
N LEU A 198 13.04 22.96 -72.83
CA LEU A 198 11.76 23.21 -72.15
C LEU A 198 11.16 21.92 -71.57
N LEU A 199 11.20 20.82 -72.34
CA LEU A 199 10.74 19.52 -71.86
C LEU A 199 11.62 18.97 -70.74
N ALA A 200 12.94 19.13 -70.83
CA ALA A 200 13.86 18.75 -69.77
C ALA A 200 13.60 19.54 -68.47
N ASN A 201 13.38 20.86 -68.58
CA ASN A 201 13.04 21.70 -67.44
C ASN A 201 11.70 21.34 -66.82
N ARG A 202 10.65 21.14 -67.62
CA ARG A 202 9.34 20.68 -67.11
C ARG A 202 9.46 19.37 -66.34
N ARG A 203 10.24 18.41 -66.87
CA ARG A 203 10.54 17.15 -66.14
C ARG A 203 11.30 17.42 -64.84
N ALA A 204 12.26 18.34 -64.85
CA ALA A 204 13.01 18.71 -63.65
C ALA A 204 12.12 19.37 -62.59
N ILE A 205 11.20 20.27 -62.98
CA ILE A 205 10.22 20.90 -62.09
C ILE A 205 9.29 19.84 -61.48
N SER A 206 8.69 18.98 -62.31
CA SER A 206 7.84 17.90 -61.78
C SER A 206 8.60 16.95 -60.85
N LYS A 207 9.87 16.66 -61.15
CA LYS A 207 10.72 15.83 -60.28
C LYS A 207 11.06 16.54 -58.96
N LEU A 208 11.31 17.85 -59.00
CA LEU A 208 11.53 18.66 -57.80
C LEU A 208 10.29 18.66 -56.91
N PHE A 209 9.10 18.90 -57.47
CA PHE A 209 7.84 18.85 -56.73
C PHE A 209 7.63 17.48 -56.06
N LEU A 210 7.82 16.39 -56.82
CA LEU A 210 7.72 15.03 -56.28
C LEU A 210 8.70 14.80 -55.12
N ASN A 211 9.97 15.17 -55.29
CA ASN A 211 10.99 15.01 -54.26
C ASN A 211 10.67 15.84 -53.00
N LEU A 212 10.20 17.07 -53.16
CA LEU A 212 9.82 17.95 -52.04
C LEU A 212 8.62 17.39 -51.28
N MET A 213 7.60 16.90 -52.01
CA MET A 213 6.43 16.28 -51.40
C MET A 213 6.78 14.97 -50.69
N GLU A 214 7.65 14.14 -51.29
CA GLU A 214 8.13 12.91 -50.66
C GLU A 214 8.91 13.21 -49.37
N ALA A 215 9.80 14.21 -49.39
CA ALA A 215 10.56 14.63 -48.21
C ALA A 215 9.62 15.14 -47.10
N ASP A 216 8.62 15.95 -47.46
CA ASP A 216 7.63 16.46 -46.50
C ASP A 216 6.79 15.33 -45.89
N LEU A 217 6.34 14.36 -46.70
CA LEU A 217 5.59 13.20 -46.19
C LEU A 217 6.43 12.31 -45.26
N LYS A 218 7.71 12.08 -45.57
CA LYS A 218 8.62 11.33 -44.69
C LYS A 218 8.80 12.04 -43.35
N ARG A 219 8.92 13.36 -43.40
CA ARG A 219 9.06 14.22 -42.22
C ARG A 219 7.78 14.24 -41.36
N ASP A 220 6.61 14.39 -41.97
CA ASP A 220 5.32 14.25 -41.31
C ASP A 220 5.21 12.89 -40.57
N SER A 221 5.67 11.82 -41.23
CA SER A 221 5.70 10.48 -40.63
C SER A 221 6.65 10.39 -39.44
N SER A 222 7.84 11.01 -39.50
CA SER A 222 8.77 10.98 -38.37
C SER A 222 8.24 11.75 -37.17
N TYR A 223 7.61 12.91 -37.36
CA TYR A 223 7.03 13.68 -36.25
C TYR A 223 5.82 12.99 -35.64
N ARG A 224 4.99 12.34 -36.46
CA ARG A 224 3.92 11.45 -35.99
C ARG A 224 4.44 10.37 -35.06
N TYR A 225 5.51 9.70 -35.49
CA TYR A 225 6.14 8.66 -34.71
C TYR A 225 6.71 9.20 -33.40
N GLN A 226 7.45 10.32 -33.44
CA GLN A 226 8.01 10.95 -32.25
C GLN A 226 6.94 11.38 -31.24
N LEU A 227 5.83 11.97 -31.71
CA LEU A 227 4.74 12.37 -30.83
C LEU A 227 4.08 11.15 -30.17
N GLU A 228 3.85 10.07 -30.93
CA GLU A 228 3.26 8.85 -30.38
C GLU A 228 4.21 8.14 -29.41
N GLU A 229 5.50 8.09 -29.72
CA GLU A 229 6.54 7.61 -28.80
C GLU A 229 6.54 8.43 -27.51
N ARG A 230 6.49 9.76 -27.60
CA ARG A 230 6.47 10.64 -26.42
C ARG A 230 5.21 10.46 -25.59
N LYS A 231 4.07 10.26 -26.24
CA LYS A 231 2.80 9.92 -25.59
C LYS A 231 2.88 8.58 -24.84
N GLU A 232 3.55 7.57 -25.40
CA GLU A 232 3.77 6.30 -24.70
C GLU A 232 4.73 6.45 -23.50
N VAL A 233 5.79 7.24 -23.63
CA VAL A 233 6.68 7.56 -22.50
C VAL A 233 5.91 8.30 -21.40
N TRP A 234 5.11 9.30 -21.75
CA TRP A 234 4.23 10.01 -20.82
C TRP A 234 3.28 9.06 -20.08
N LYS A 235 2.59 8.16 -20.79
CA LYS A 235 1.75 7.13 -20.17
C LYS A 235 2.56 6.29 -19.18
N GLY A 236 3.79 5.90 -19.53
CA GLY A 236 4.68 5.15 -18.66
C GLY A 236 5.08 5.91 -17.39
N VAL A 237 5.45 7.18 -17.52
CA VAL A 237 5.81 8.06 -16.39
C VAL A 237 4.63 8.28 -15.46
N GLN A 238 3.43 8.56 -16.00
CA GLN A 238 2.22 8.75 -15.20
C GLN A 238 1.83 7.48 -14.43
N LYS A 239 1.92 6.30 -15.06
CA LYS A 239 1.70 5.00 -14.38
C LYS A 239 2.65 4.83 -13.20
N LYS A 240 3.95 5.07 -13.40
CA LYS A 240 4.96 4.95 -12.35
C LYS A 240 4.71 5.93 -11.22
N HIS A 241 4.43 7.20 -11.54
CA HIS A 241 4.13 8.23 -10.55
C HIS A 241 2.93 7.85 -9.68
N LEU A 242 1.84 7.36 -10.30
CA LEU A 242 0.66 6.94 -9.55
C LEU A 242 0.92 5.74 -8.63
N ILE A 243 1.71 4.76 -9.11
CA ILE A 243 2.11 3.61 -8.28
C ILE A 243 2.96 4.06 -7.10
N SER A 244 3.93 4.96 -7.31
CA SER A 244 4.76 5.52 -6.23
C SER A 244 3.92 6.31 -5.22
N SER A 245 3.02 7.17 -5.69
CA SER A 245 2.13 7.95 -4.83
C SER A 245 1.22 7.05 -3.98
N PHE A 246 0.70 5.96 -4.55
CA PHE A 246 -0.08 4.99 -3.78
C PHE A 246 0.77 4.22 -2.76
N ARG A 247 2.01 3.87 -3.12
CA ARG A 247 2.96 3.26 -2.17
C ARG A 247 3.25 4.19 -0.99
N GLU A 248 3.54 5.45 -1.24
CA GLU A 248 3.75 6.47 -0.19
C GLU A 248 2.52 6.63 0.70
N PHE A 249 1.32 6.58 0.13
CA PHE A 249 0.08 6.56 0.89
C PHE A 249 -0.04 5.32 1.79
N MET A 250 0.27 4.13 1.27
CA MET A 250 0.25 2.88 2.06
C MET A 250 1.31 2.86 3.16
N GLU A 251 2.46 3.49 2.93
CA GLU A 251 3.55 3.62 3.91
C GLU A 251 3.29 4.73 4.95
N SER A 252 2.25 5.54 4.76
CA SER A 252 1.90 6.60 5.70
C SER A 252 1.52 6.04 7.07
N GLU A 253 1.91 6.79 8.12
CA GLU A 253 1.67 6.39 9.51
C GLU A 253 0.18 6.22 9.81
N ARG A 254 -0.68 7.03 9.17
CA ARG A 254 -2.14 6.92 9.27
C ARG A 254 -2.67 5.54 8.90
N ILE A 255 -2.06 4.89 7.91
CA ILE A 255 -2.48 3.58 7.40
C ILE A 255 -1.79 2.46 8.16
N GLN A 256 -0.47 2.57 8.39
CA GLN A 256 0.30 1.54 9.10
C GLN A 256 -0.06 1.44 10.59
N ASN A 257 -0.23 2.58 11.24
CA ASN A 257 -0.53 2.69 12.68
C ASN A 257 -1.70 3.66 12.90
N PRO A 258 -2.95 3.22 12.69
CA PRO A 258 -4.12 4.08 12.78
C PRO A 258 -4.32 4.63 14.20
N ILE A 259 -4.36 5.96 14.34
CA ILE A 259 -4.57 6.66 15.63
C ILE A 259 -5.88 6.22 16.29
N SER A 260 -6.93 5.97 15.50
CA SER A 260 -8.22 5.46 16.01
C SER A 260 -8.10 4.11 16.72
N VAL A 261 -7.18 3.24 16.28
CA VAL A 261 -6.91 1.97 16.93
C VAL A 261 -6.09 2.18 18.20
N GLN A 262 -5.10 3.08 18.18
CA GLN A 262 -4.32 3.41 19.37
C GLN A 262 -5.20 3.97 20.49
N MET A 263 -6.11 4.90 20.17
CA MET A 263 -7.07 5.46 21.13
C MET A 263 -7.99 4.37 21.72
N GLU A 264 -8.46 3.43 20.90
CA GLU A 264 -9.30 2.34 21.37
C GLU A 264 -8.52 1.36 22.26
N LEU A 265 -7.26 1.06 21.93
CA LEU A 265 -6.36 0.26 22.76
C LEU A 265 -6.09 0.93 24.11
N GLU A 266 -5.82 2.24 24.12
CA GLU A 266 -5.61 3.00 25.35
C GLU A 266 -6.86 3.02 26.23
N SER A 267 -8.04 3.24 25.64
CA SER A 267 -9.32 3.17 26.33
C SER A 267 -9.56 1.78 26.92
N MET A 268 -9.32 0.73 26.14
CA MET A 268 -9.44 -0.66 26.60
C MET A 268 -8.51 -0.96 27.78
N LEU A 269 -7.26 -0.50 27.73
CA LEU A 269 -6.30 -0.71 28.82
C LEU A 269 -6.73 0.01 30.11
N GLU A 270 -7.26 1.22 30.00
CA GLU A 270 -7.74 1.95 31.17
C GLU A 270 -8.96 1.30 31.82
N ASP A 271 -9.94 0.92 31.01
CA ASP A 271 -11.13 0.19 31.47
C ASP A 271 -10.75 -1.16 32.08
N GLN A 272 -9.80 -1.88 31.48
CA GLN A 272 -9.24 -3.12 32.04
C GLN A 272 -8.57 -2.89 33.40
N ARG A 273 -7.84 -1.79 33.60
CA ARG A 273 -7.24 -1.46 34.91
C ARG A 273 -8.31 -1.25 35.97
N ILE A 274 -9.36 -0.50 35.66
CA ILE A 274 -10.48 -0.23 36.57
C ILE A 274 -11.17 -1.54 36.96
N LEU A 275 -11.47 -2.40 35.98
CA LEU A 275 -12.12 -3.68 36.23
C LEU A 275 -11.21 -4.65 36.99
N ALA A 276 -9.92 -4.68 36.68
CA ALA A 276 -8.93 -5.49 37.40
C ALA A 276 -8.78 -5.03 38.86
N GLN A 277 -8.80 -3.71 39.11
CA GLN A 277 -8.80 -3.17 40.46
C GLN A 277 -10.05 -3.60 41.23
N ARG A 278 -11.25 -3.46 40.64
CA ARG A 278 -12.50 -3.94 41.26
C ARG A 278 -12.46 -5.44 41.56
N ARG A 279 -11.90 -6.25 40.65
CA ARG A 279 -11.69 -7.68 40.88
C ARG A 279 -10.79 -7.91 42.08
N ASN A 280 -9.67 -7.20 42.17
CA ASN A 280 -8.73 -7.34 43.27
C ASN A 280 -9.34 -6.93 44.61
N GLU A 281 -10.09 -5.82 44.65
CA GLU A 281 -10.83 -5.37 45.84
C GLU A 281 -11.85 -6.44 46.28
N HIS A 282 -12.59 -7.04 45.33
CA HIS A 282 -13.51 -8.14 45.62
C HIS A 282 -12.79 -9.39 46.12
N LEU A 283 -11.61 -9.70 45.59
CA LEU A 283 -10.77 -10.80 46.09
C LEU A 283 -10.25 -10.51 47.51
N PHE A 284 -9.87 -9.27 47.82
CA PHE A 284 -9.45 -8.89 49.18
C PHE A 284 -10.60 -8.93 50.18
N SER A 285 -11.85 -8.68 49.75
CA SER A 285 -13.03 -8.78 50.62
C SER A 285 -13.19 -10.18 51.21
N LEU A 286 -12.66 -11.23 50.57
CA LEU A 286 -12.63 -12.59 51.08
C LEU A 286 -11.89 -12.71 52.43
N GLY A 287 -10.86 -11.87 52.65
CA GLY A 287 -10.15 -11.83 53.93
C GLY A 287 -11.00 -11.32 55.09
N SER A 288 -12.04 -10.52 54.80
CA SER A 288 -13.00 -10.04 55.81
C SER A 288 -13.99 -11.11 56.25
N LEU A 289 -14.09 -12.22 55.51
CA LEU A 289 -14.92 -13.39 55.86
C LEU A 289 -14.21 -14.33 56.87
N LEU A 290 -13.21 -13.81 57.59
CA LEU A 290 -12.48 -14.50 58.66
C LEU A 290 -12.70 -13.73 59.98
N PRO A 291 -13.10 -14.38 61.09
CA PRO A 291 -13.23 -15.82 61.30
C PRO A 291 -14.45 -16.44 60.57
N LEU A 292 -14.39 -17.75 60.30
CA LEU A 292 -15.37 -18.55 59.54
C LEU A 292 -16.75 -18.69 60.25
N GLU A 293 -17.29 -17.62 60.82
CA GLU A 293 -18.66 -17.58 61.35
C GLU A 293 -19.71 -17.46 60.23
N HIS A 294 -19.25 -17.25 59.00
CA HIS A 294 -20.04 -17.02 57.80
C HIS A 294 -20.66 -18.30 57.26
N THR A 295 -21.86 -18.17 56.69
CA THR A 295 -22.58 -19.30 56.12
C THR A 295 -22.06 -19.68 54.73
N LYS A 296 -22.21 -20.95 54.36
CA LYS A 296 -21.96 -21.44 52.99
C LYS A 296 -22.65 -20.60 51.91
N ALA A 297 -23.82 -20.01 52.22
CA ALA A 297 -24.55 -19.14 51.32
C ALA A 297 -23.80 -17.83 51.00
N GLU A 298 -23.10 -17.25 51.97
CA GLU A 298 -22.33 -16.02 51.78
C GLU A 298 -21.11 -16.24 50.87
N ILE A 299 -20.41 -17.37 51.02
CA ILE A 299 -19.28 -17.72 50.12
C ILE A 299 -19.78 -18.01 48.70
N ASN A 300 -20.94 -18.65 48.56
CA ASN A 300 -21.53 -18.88 47.24
C ASN A 300 -21.91 -17.56 46.57
N ALA A 301 -22.57 -16.65 47.29
CA ALA A 301 -22.94 -15.34 46.77
C ALA A 301 -21.70 -14.50 46.39
N TRP A 302 -20.65 -14.55 47.21
CA TRP A 302 -19.36 -13.91 46.89
C TRP A 302 -18.75 -14.48 45.59
N TYR A 303 -18.78 -15.80 45.41
CA TYR A 303 -18.25 -16.45 44.22
C TYR A 303 -19.07 -16.15 42.96
N GLU A 304 -20.41 -16.17 43.06
CA GLU A 304 -21.30 -15.76 41.97
C GLU A 304 -21.00 -14.33 41.52
N SER A 305 -20.81 -13.41 42.47
CA SER A 305 -20.41 -12.03 42.18
C SER A 305 -19.04 -11.94 41.49
N LEU A 306 -18.06 -12.76 41.89
CA LEU A 306 -16.75 -12.84 41.24
C LEU A 306 -16.85 -13.37 39.81
N VAL A 307 -17.67 -14.39 39.58
CA VAL A 307 -17.94 -14.96 38.25
C VAL A 307 -18.58 -13.91 37.34
N ASP A 308 -19.55 -13.15 37.84
CA ASP A 308 -20.19 -12.09 37.08
C ASP A 308 -19.23 -10.94 36.76
N LEU A 309 -18.31 -10.62 37.67
CA LEU A 309 -17.25 -9.63 37.41
C LEU A 309 -16.28 -10.12 36.32
N ASN A 310 -15.87 -11.39 36.35
CA ASN A 310 -15.05 -11.97 35.28
C ASN A 310 -15.77 -11.95 33.92
N LYS A 311 -17.06 -12.28 33.89
CA LYS A 311 -17.88 -12.15 32.66
C LYS A 311 -17.96 -10.71 32.15
N GLN A 312 -18.03 -9.73 33.04
CA GLN A 312 -18.02 -8.31 32.66
C GLN A 312 -16.68 -7.92 32.01
N ILE A 313 -15.55 -8.39 32.55
CA ILE A 313 -14.21 -8.20 31.96
C ILE A 313 -14.16 -8.82 30.56
N ASP A 314 -14.59 -10.08 30.41
CA ASP A 314 -14.56 -10.77 29.12
C ASP A 314 -15.48 -10.09 28.09
N THR A 315 -16.67 -9.67 28.51
CA THR A 315 -17.62 -8.94 27.65
C THR A 315 -17.02 -7.61 27.20
N HIS A 316 -16.38 -6.87 28.10
CA HIS A 316 -15.72 -5.62 27.76
C HIS A 316 -14.57 -5.86 26.76
N ASN A 317 -13.75 -6.88 26.99
CA ASN A 317 -12.65 -7.25 26.09
C ASN A 317 -13.16 -7.57 24.67
N VAL A 318 -14.22 -8.39 24.55
CA VAL A 318 -14.83 -8.72 23.25
C VAL A 318 -15.38 -7.48 22.56
N GLN A 319 -16.04 -6.58 23.29
CA GLN A 319 -16.57 -5.33 22.72
C GLN A 319 -15.45 -4.41 22.23
N SER A 320 -14.37 -4.25 23.00
CA SER A 320 -13.21 -3.45 22.62
C SER A 320 -12.49 -4.05 21.40
N MET A 321 -12.32 -5.38 21.36
CA MET A 321 -11.79 -6.10 20.20
C MET A 321 -12.64 -5.88 18.94
N MET A 322 -13.96 -5.88 19.07
CA MET A 322 -14.86 -5.58 17.94
C MET A 322 -14.67 -4.14 17.42
N ARG A 323 -14.53 -3.16 18.32
CA ARG A 323 -14.27 -1.76 17.92
C ARG A 323 -12.92 -1.61 17.21
N ILE A 324 -11.88 -2.28 17.70
CA ILE A 324 -10.56 -2.33 17.05
C ILE A 324 -10.66 -2.94 15.64
N ARG A 325 -11.35 -4.08 15.49
CA ARG A 325 -11.59 -4.72 14.19
C ARG A 325 -12.29 -3.78 13.21
N LEU A 326 -13.37 -3.12 13.64
CA LEU A 326 -14.09 -2.14 12.82
C LEU A 326 -13.20 -0.96 12.40
N ASN A 327 -12.31 -0.50 13.27
CA ASN A 327 -11.39 0.59 12.92
C ASN A 327 -10.33 0.16 11.90
N TYR A 328 -9.80 -1.06 12.01
CA TYR A 328 -8.93 -1.61 10.97
C TYR A 328 -9.67 -1.81 9.64
N GLU A 329 -10.91 -2.29 9.66
CA GLU A 329 -11.74 -2.45 8.45
C GLU A 329 -11.98 -1.12 7.75
N LYS A 330 -12.27 -0.04 8.50
CA LYS A 330 -12.38 1.33 7.94
C LYS A 330 -11.10 1.77 7.23
N VAL A 331 -9.93 1.45 7.77
CA VAL A 331 -8.64 1.78 7.14
C VAL A 331 -8.45 0.97 5.85
N CYS A 332 -8.79 -0.31 5.85
CA CYS A 332 -8.79 -1.13 4.63
C CYS A 332 -9.76 -0.57 3.58
N GLN A 333 -10.94 -0.10 3.99
CA GLN A 333 -11.91 0.53 3.11
C GLN A 333 -11.38 1.84 2.52
N GLU A 334 -10.74 2.70 3.31
CA GLU A 334 -10.07 3.92 2.83
C GLU A 334 -9.01 3.59 1.75
N CYS A 335 -8.25 2.51 1.96
CA CYS A 335 -7.26 2.04 0.98
C CYS A 335 -7.93 1.57 -0.33
N LEU A 336 -9.06 0.86 -0.23
CA LEU A 336 -9.83 0.42 -1.40
C LEU A 336 -10.43 1.60 -2.17
N GLU A 337 -10.93 2.62 -1.47
CA GLU A 337 -11.43 3.86 -2.07
C GLU A 337 -10.31 4.60 -2.82
N LYS A 338 -9.12 4.72 -2.21
CA LYS A 338 -7.94 5.32 -2.86
C LYS A 338 -7.48 4.51 -4.07
N LEU A 339 -7.56 3.19 -4.02
CA LEU A 339 -7.31 2.32 -5.17
C LEU A 339 -8.30 2.61 -6.30
N GLN A 340 -9.60 2.72 -6.01
CA GLN A 340 -10.60 3.07 -7.03
C GLN A 340 -10.35 4.47 -7.60
N GLU A 341 -9.99 5.46 -6.77
CA GLU A 341 -9.60 6.79 -7.22
C GLU A 341 -8.40 6.73 -8.18
N CYS A 342 -7.37 5.95 -7.85
CA CYS A 342 -6.21 5.74 -8.73
C CYS A 342 -6.60 5.05 -10.04
N LYS A 343 -7.44 4.01 -9.98
CA LYS A 343 -7.95 3.31 -11.16
C LYS A 343 -8.73 4.26 -12.07
N GLN A 344 -9.58 5.09 -11.50
CA GLN A 344 -10.40 6.04 -12.23
C GLN A 344 -9.54 7.13 -12.87
N LYS A 345 -8.54 7.67 -12.15
CA LYS A 345 -7.54 8.59 -12.72
C LYS A 345 -6.81 8.01 -13.93
N LEU A 346 -6.42 6.73 -13.92
CA LEU A 346 -5.78 6.08 -15.07
C LEU A 346 -6.70 6.00 -16.30
N ILE A 347 -8.00 5.82 -16.09
CA ILE A 347 -9.00 5.69 -17.15
C ILE A 347 -9.37 7.08 -17.69
N ASP A 348 -9.65 8.04 -16.80
CA ASP A 348 -10.08 9.39 -17.15
C ASP A 348 -8.99 10.13 -17.93
N LEU A 349 -7.72 9.96 -17.55
CA LEU A 349 -6.56 10.49 -18.27
C LEU A 349 -6.25 9.72 -19.57
N LYS A 350 -7.05 8.70 -19.93
CA LYS A 350 -6.87 7.81 -21.10
C LYS A 350 -5.46 7.19 -21.18
N ILE A 351 -4.83 6.95 -20.03
CA ILE A 351 -3.49 6.37 -19.93
C ILE A 351 -3.53 4.85 -20.20
N CYS A 352 -4.62 4.21 -19.76
CA CYS A 352 -4.85 2.77 -19.88
C CYS A 352 -6.27 2.47 -20.36
N THR A 353 -6.43 1.35 -21.04
CA THR A 353 -7.76 0.73 -21.17
C THR A 353 -8.19 0.11 -19.84
N HIS A 354 -9.49 -0.14 -19.66
CA HIS A 354 -10.01 -0.76 -18.42
C HIS A 354 -9.31 -2.09 -18.08
N LYS A 355 -9.00 -2.91 -19.10
CA LYS A 355 -8.31 -4.19 -18.93
C LYS A 355 -6.85 -4.04 -18.49
N GLU A 356 -6.15 -3.01 -18.98
CA GLU A 356 -4.77 -2.73 -18.59
C GLU A 356 -4.68 -2.13 -17.20
N ALA A 357 -5.65 -1.29 -16.83
CA ALA A 357 -5.77 -0.77 -15.47
C ALA A 357 -5.90 -1.92 -14.46
N GLU A 358 -6.75 -2.92 -14.73
CA GLU A 358 -6.86 -4.11 -13.87
C GLU A 358 -5.54 -4.88 -13.73
N LYS A 359 -4.78 -5.05 -14.82
CA LYS A 359 -3.46 -5.71 -14.79
C LYS A 359 -2.43 -4.94 -13.97
N ILE A 360 -2.52 -3.61 -13.88
CA ILE A 360 -1.63 -2.79 -13.06
C ILE A 360 -2.06 -2.81 -11.60
N VAL A 361 -3.37 -2.76 -11.36
CA VAL A 361 -3.96 -2.68 -10.01
C VAL A 361 -3.73 -3.97 -9.22
N ASN A 362 -3.88 -5.15 -9.84
CA ASN A 362 -3.72 -6.45 -9.17
C ASN A 362 -2.35 -6.65 -8.47
N PRO A 363 -1.21 -6.63 -9.18
CA PRO A 363 0.08 -6.89 -8.55
C PRO A 363 0.57 -5.72 -7.69
N ASN A 364 0.26 -4.47 -8.05
CA ASN A 364 0.87 -3.31 -7.37
C ASN A 364 0.03 -2.78 -6.21
N PHE A 365 -1.30 -2.86 -6.27
CA PHE A 365 -2.19 -2.23 -5.28
C PHE A 365 -2.83 -3.28 -4.38
N TYR A 366 -3.53 -4.27 -4.96
CA TYR A 366 -4.21 -5.30 -4.17
C TYR A 366 -3.24 -6.13 -3.32
N GLN A 367 -2.03 -6.41 -3.82
CA GLN A 367 -1.02 -7.11 -3.03
C GLN A 367 -0.62 -6.32 -1.77
N LEU A 368 -0.44 -4.99 -1.88
CA LEU A 368 -0.09 -4.15 -0.74
C LEU A 368 -1.23 -4.07 0.28
N ILE A 369 -2.47 -3.90 -0.19
CA ILE A 369 -3.65 -3.91 0.69
C ILE A 369 -3.80 -5.27 1.38
N GLY A 370 -3.61 -6.37 0.64
CA GLY A 370 -3.67 -7.72 1.20
C GLY A 370 -2.61 -7.97 2.26
N MET A 371 -1.37 -7.49 2.04
CA MET A 371 -0.31 -7.57 3.06
C MET A 371 -0.67 -6.80 4.33
N LEU A 372 -1.23 -5.60 4.19
CA LEU A 372 -1.69 -4.79 5.33
C LEU A 372 -2.82 -5.51 6.10
N GLN A 373 -3.80 -6.07 5.38
CA GLN A 373 -4.91 -6.80 5.98
C GLN A 373 -4.43 -8.01 6.79
N VAL A 374 -3.53 -8.82 6.22
CA VAL A 374 -2.93 -9.97 6.94
C VAL A 374 -2.20 -9.53 8.21
N GLN A 375 -1.51 -8.38 8.18
CA GLN A 375 -0.86 -7.86 9.38
C GLN A 375 -1.85 -7.45 10.46
N PHE A 376 -2.98 -6.82 10.10
CA PHE A 376 -4.03 -6.47 11.05
C PHE A 376 -4.72 -7.69 11.63
N GLU A 377 -5.08 -8.65 10.78
CA GLU A 377 -5.69 -9.92 11.18
C GLU A 377 -4.78 -10.68 12.16
N ALA A 378 -3.48 -10.79 11.86
CA ALA A 378 -2.53 -11.46 12.74
C ALA A 378 -2.40 -10.78 14.12
N LYS A 379 -2.42 -9.43 14.18
CA LYS A 379 -2.40 -8.70 15.45
C LYS A 379 -3.67 -8.96 16.28
N ILE A 380 -4.83 -8.91 15.61
CA ILE A 380 -6.13 -9.14 16.24
C ILE A 380 -6.25 -10.58 16.75
N GLU A 381 -5.87 -11.56 15.93
CA GLU A 381 -5.92 -12.98 16.28
C GLU A 381 -5.02 -13.29 17.48
N LYS A 382 -3.82 -12.72 17.51
CA LYS A 382 -2.92 -12.85 18.66
C LYS A 382 -3.55 -12.31 19.95
N MET A 383 -4.12 -11.10 19.90
CA MET A 383 -4.78 -10.50 21.06
C MET A 383 -5.98 -11.34 21.52
N ASP A 384 -6.80 -11.82 20.59
CA ASP A 384 -7.99 -12.64 20.88
C ASP A 384 -7.58 -13.94 21.59
N ALA A 385 -6.55 -14.62 21.08
CA ALA A 385 -6.01 -15.84 21.68
C ALA A 385 -5.44 -15.62 23.09
N GLU A 386 -4.68 -14.54 23.30
CA GLU A 386 -4.13 -14.19 24.61
C GLU A 386 -5.23 -13.86 25.64
N LEU A 387 -6.27 -13.12 25.22
CA LEU A 387 -7.42 -12.79 26.07
C LEU A 387 -8.26 -14.03 26.41
N GLU A 388 -8.48 -14.92 25.45
CA GLU A 388 -9.21 -16.18 25.68
C GLU A 388 -8.45 -17.08 26.67
N GLN A 389 -7.12 -17.18 26.55
CA GLN A 389 -6.29 -17.91 27.50
C GLN A 389 -6.34 -17.28 28.90
N LEU A 390 -6.30 -15.95 28.98
CA LEU A 390 -6.40 -15.23 30.26
C LEU A 390 -7.76 -15.47 30.94
N ALA A 391 -8.86 -15.44 30.19
CA ALA A 391 -10.20 -15.72 30.69
C ALA A 391 -10.29 -17.14 31.28
N LYS A 392 -9.83 -18.15 30.53
CA LYS A 392 -9.80 -19.56 30.98
C LYS A 392 -8.96 -19.74 32.25
N ASN A 393 -7.78 -19.14 32.29
CA ASN A 393 -6.90 -19.21 33.47
C ASN A 393 -7.54 -18.53 34.69
N SER A 394 -8.18 -17.38 34.50
CA SER A 394 -8.89 -16.66 35.56
C SER A 394 -10.05 -17.49 36.12
N GLU A 395 -10.85 -18.12 35.26
CA GLU A 395 -11.95 -19.00 35.65
C GLU A 395 -11.46 -20.18 36.50
N ILE A 396 -10.42 -20.88 36.03
CA ILE A 396 -9.83 -22.02 36.74
C ILE A 396 -9.32 -21.60 38.12
N ASN A 397 -8.58 -20.49 38.20
CA ASN A 397 -8.02 -20.00 39.45
C ASN A 397 -9.11 -19.57 40.44
N CYS A 398 -10.14 -18.86 39.98
CA CYS A 398 -11.27 -18.46 40.82
C CYS A 398 -12.04 -19.68 41.35
N ARG A 399 -12.22 -20.71 40.50
CA ARG A 399 -12.85 -21.97 40.90
C ARG A 399 -12.05 -22.73 41.95
N HIS A 400 -10.72 -22.81 41.81
CA HIS A 400 -9.85 -23.42 42.81
C HIS A 400 -9.90 -22.66 44.14
N LEU A 401 -9.89 -21.32 44.09
CA LEU A 401 -10.04 -20.49 45.29
C LEU A 401 -11.38 -20.73 45.98
N TYR A 402 -12.48 -20.77 45.23
CA TYR A 402 -13.79 -21.09 45.78
C TYR A 402 -13.84 -22.48 46.42
N GLN A 403 -13.31 -23.50 45.74
CA GLN A 403 -13.24 -24.87 46.26
C GLN A 403 -12.45 -24.91 47.58
N TYR A 404 -11.34 -24.19 47.64
CA TYR A 404 -10.52 -24.11 48.84
C TYR A 404 -11.31 -23.60 50.06
N PHE A 405 -12.10 -22.54 49.89
CA PHE A 405 -12.93 -22.00 50.97
C PHE A 405 -14.09 -22.92 51.34
N GLN A 406 -14.70 -23.59 50.36
CA GLN A 406 -15.77 -24.58 50.63
C GLN A 406 -15.26 -25.76 51.47
N ASP A 407 -14.07 -26.26 51.17
CA ASP A 407 -13.48 -27.37 51.91
C ASP A 407 -13.10 -26.96 53.35
N VAL A 408 -12.58 -25.75 53.54
CA VAL A 408 -12.27 -25.20 54.87
C VAL A 408 -13.54 -24.97 55.69
N LEU A 409 -14.59 -24.42 55.08
CA LEU A 409 -15.90 -24.28 55.73
C LEU A 409 -16.45 -25.64 56.17
N ALA A 410 -16.35 -26.67 55.32
CA ALA A 410 -16.82 -28.01 55.67
C ALA A 410 -16.10 -28.58 56.91
N ILE A 411 -14.78 -28.33 57.05
CA ILE A 411 -14.02 -28.71 58.24
C ILE A 411 -14.52 -27.94 59.48
N PHE A 412 -14.81 -26.65 59.34
CA PHE A 412 -15.34 -25.81 60.41
C PHE A 412 -16.76 -26.24 60.84
N ASP A 413 -17.66 -26.52 59.88
CA ASP A 413 -19.02 -26.98 60.16
C ASP A 413 -19.02 -28.28 60.97
N VAL A 414 -18.15 -29.23 60.62
CA VAL A 414 -17.97 -30.49 61.37
C VAL A 414 -17.49 -30.22 62.80
N HIS A 415 -16.55 -29.29 62.96
CA HIS A 415 -16.05 -28.90 64.28
C HIS A 415 -17.14 -28.23 65.13
N HIS A 416 -17.85 -27.26 64.57
CA HIS A 416 -18.95 -26.55 65.22
C HIS A 416 -20.04 -27.53 65.66
N LEU A 417 -20.48 -28.43 64.78
CA LEU A 417 -21.47 -29.47 65.10
C LEU A 417 -21.02 -30.35 66.27
N LYS A 418 -19.75 -30.77 66.31
CA LYS A 418 -19.22 -31.58 67.42
C LYS A 418 -19.17 -30.80 68.73
N LEU A 419 -18.80 -29.52 68.72
CA LEU A 419 -18.86 -28.67 69.91
C LEU A 419 -20.28 -28.51 70.43
N THR A 420 -21.25 -28.23 69.55
CA THR A 420 -22.67 -28.14 69.93
C THR A 420 -23.20 -29.46 70.50
N ASN A 421 -22.80 -30.60 69.93
CA ASN A 421 -23.15 -31.92 70.46
C ASN A 421 -22.56 -32.16 71.86
N GLN A 422 -21.29 -31.80 72.08
CA GLN A 422 -20.66 -31.92 73.40
C GLN A 422 -21.34 -31.04 74.46
N GLU A 423 -21.78 -29.84 74.09
CA GLU A 423 -22.53 -28.95 74.96
C GLU A 423 -23.92 -29.53 75.29
N SER A 424 -24.64 -30.00 74.27
CA SER A 424 -25.94 -30.67 74.44
C SER A 424 -25.86 -31.90 75.35
N ASP A 425 -24.84 -32.73 75.16
CA ASP A 425 -24.56 -33.90 75.99
C ASP A 425 -24.31 -33.53 77.45
N LEU A 426 -23.54 -32.45 77.70
CA LEU A 426 -23.32 -31.93 79.05
C LEU A 426 -24.64 -31.43 79.66
N GLN A 427 -25.41 -30.62 78.93
CA GLN A 427 -26.69 -30.10 79.40
C GLN A 427 -27.66 -31.23 79.75
N LYS A 428 -27.74 -32.27 78.92
CA LYS A 428 -28.53 -33.47 79.17
C LYS A 428 -28.04 -34.19 80.43
N ALA A 429 -26.74 -34.44 80.55
CA ALA A 429 -26.17 -35.12 81.70
C ALA A 429 -26.37 -34.36 83.04
N LEU A 430 -26.38 -33.02 83.00
CA LEU A 430 -26.67 -32.17 84.15
C LEU A 430 -28.16 -32.18 84.51
N LYS A 431 -29.06 -32.13 83.52
CA LYS A 431 -30.51 -32.28 83.71
C LYS A 431 -30.84 -33.64 84.34
N ASP A 432 -30.21 -34.71 83.85
CA ASP A 432 -30.38 -36.06 84.39
C ASP A 432 -29.91 -36.15 85.85
N CYS A 433 -28.77 -35.52 86.21
CA CYS A 433 -28.33 -35.44 87.61
C CYS A 433 -29.34 -34.73 88.49
N ARG A 434 -29.83 -33.56 88.05
CA ARG A 434 -30.79 -32.76 88.80
C ARG A 434 -32.07 -33.54 89.03
N SER A 435 -32.63 -34.15 87.99
CA SER A 435 -33.86 -34.95 88.09
C SER A 435 -33.69 -36.15 89.03
N LYS A 436 -32.57 -36.89 88.93
CA LYS A 436 -32.27 -38.01 89.83
C LYS A 436 -32.18 -37.55 91.29
N HIS A 437 -31.48 -36.46 91.56
CA HIS A 437 -31.36 -35.93 92.91
C HIS A 437 -32.71 -35.44 93.43
N GLU A 438 -33.48 -34.68 92.65
CA GLU A 438 -34.78 -34.16 93.05
C GLU A 438 -35.77 -35.28 93.40
N ASN A 439 -35.80 -36.36 92.60
CA ASN A 439 -36.63 -37.52 92.88
C ASN A 439 -36.21 -38.23 94.19
N MET A 440 -34.91 -38.42 94.40
CA MET A 440 -34.40 -39.02 95.63
C MET A 440 -34.58 -38.10 96.84
N ASN A 441 -34.51 -36.79 96.66
CA ASN A 441 -34.70 -35.81 97.72
C ASN A 441 -36.16 -35.77 98.16
N LYS A 442 -37.13 -35.78 97.23
CA LYS A 442 -38.56 -35.90 97.55
C LYS A 442 -38.85 -37.15 98.41
N LEU A 443 -38.23 -38.29 98.08
CA LEU A 443 -38.38 -39.51 98.88
C LEU A 443 -37.78 -39.35 100.28
N ARG A 444 -36.63 -38.68 100.41
CA ARG A 444 -35.98 -38.41 101.71
C ARG A 444 -36.77 -37.41 102.55
N GLU A 445 -37.32 -36.36 101.94
CA GLU A 445 -38.19 -35.38 102.59
C GLU A 445 -39.47 -36.04 103.11
N MET A 446 -40.12 -36.89 102.31
CA MET A 446 -41.27 -37.67 102.78
C MET A 446 -40.92 -38.57 103.98
N ASN A 447 -39.73 -39.19 103.97
CA ASN A 447 -39.26 -39.98 105.12
C ASN A 447 -38.97 -39.11 106.36
N LEU A 448 -38.46 -37.89 106.17
CA LEU A 448 -38.25 -36.92 107.23
C LEU A 448 -39.60 -36.47 107.82
N ASP A 449 -40.58 -36.15 106.99
CA ASP A 449 -41.93 -35.77 107.42
C ASP A 449 -42.56 -36.89 108.27
N ILE A 450 -42.47 -38.15 107.82
CA ILE A 450 -42.92 -39.31 108.60
C ILE A 450 -42.20 -39.41 109.95
N ALA A 451 -40.89 -39.13 109.99
CA ALA A 451 -40.10 -39.16 111.23
C ALA A 451 -40.48 -38.01 112.18
N VAL A 452 -40.74 -36.82 111.65
CA VAL A 452 -41.18 -35.63 112.39
C VAL A 452 -42.60 -35.80 112.92
N ASP A 453 -43.52 -36.34 112.14
CA ASP A 453 -44.88 -36.62 112.62
C ASP A 453 -44.88 -37.68 113.73
N LYS A 454 -44.03 -38.71 113.62
CA LYS A 454 -43.83 -39.67 114.71
C LYS A 454 -43.28 -39.02 115.97
N LEU A 455 -42.40 -38.01 115.85
CA LEU A 455 -41.88 -37.22 116.96
C LEU A 455 -43.00 -36.41 117.64
N ARG A 456 -43.87 -35.75 116.87
CA ARG A 456 -45.01 -34.96 117.37
C ARG A 456 -46.02 -35.79 118.18
N MET A 457 -46.15 -37.09 117.89
CA MET A 457 -47.11 -37.99 118.54
C MET A 457 -46.58 -38.72 119.79
N GLN A 458 -45.32 -38.52 120.22
CA GLN A 458 -44.77 -39.22 121.40
C GLN A 458 -45.12 -38.52 122.73
N SER A 459 -45.37 -39.31 123.77
CA SER A 459 -45.80 -38.84 125.10
C SER A 459 -44.79 -39.09 126.23
N THR A 460 -43.62 -39.66 125.96
CA THR A 460 -42.58 -39.98 126.96
C THR A 460 -41.20 -39.50 126.50
N ASP A 461 -40.40 -38.94 127.41
CA ASP A 461 -39.12 -38.29 127.11
C ASP A 461 -38.10 -39.24 126.45
N GLU A 462 -38.06 -40.50 126.90
CA GLU A 462 -37.17 -41.53 126.34
C GLU A 462 -37.50 -41.89 124.89
N LYS A 463 -38.80 -42.01 124.55
CA LYS A 463 -39.25 -42.26 123.17
C LYS A 463 -39.11 -41.02 122.29
N LEU A 464 -39.27 -39.83 122.87
CA LEU A 464 -39.07 -38.56 122.19
C LEU A 464 -37.60 -38.41 121.76
N LYS A 465 -36.64 -38.72 122.64
CA LYS A 465 -35.19 -38.73 122.33
C LYS A 465 -34.84 -39.71 121.20
N ALA A 466 -35.36 -40.94 121.25
CA ALA A 466 -35.12 -41.93 120.19
C ALA A 466 -35.75 -41.54 118.84
N CYS A 467 -36.90 -40.84 118.85
CA CYS A 467 -37.49 -40.27 117.63
C CYS A 467 -36.70 -39.07 117.10
N LEU A 468 -36.14 -38.24 117.99
CA LEU A 468 -35.31 -37.09 117.63
C LEU A 468 -34.01 -37.54 116.94
N GLU A 469 -33.37 -38.59 117.45
CA GLU A 469 -32.19 -39.21 116.80
C GLU A 469 -32.51 -39.70 115.37
N LYS A 470 -33.70 -40.25 115.14
CA LYS A 470 -34.14 -40.66 113.79
C LYS A 470 -34.36 -39.47 112.86
N VAL A 471 -34.85 -38.34 113.38
CA VAL A 471 -34.99 -37.09 112.62
C VAL A 471 -33.60 -36.54 112.26
N TYR A 472 -32.65 -36.52 113.19
CA TYR A 472 -31.27 -36.13 112.91
C TYR A 472 -30.62 -37.04 111.88
N PHE A 473 -30.81 -38.36 111.99
CA PHE A 473 -30.31 -39.31 111.01
C PHE A 473 -30.93 -39.10 109.61
N ALA A 474 -32.22 -38.78 109.52
CA ALA A 474 -32.87 -38.44 108.25
C ALA A 474 -32.32 -37.13 107.64
N LEU A 475 -32.05 -36.12 108.47
CA LEU A 475 -31.39 -34.88 108.04
C LEU A 475 -29.96 -35.12 107.56
N ASP A 476 -29.18 -35.97 108.23
CA ASP A 476 -27.84 -36.36 107.80
C ASP A 476 -27.87 -37.10 106.46
N ILE A 477 -28.87 -37.95 106.22
CA ILE A 477 -29.07 -38.61 104.92
C ILE A 477 -29.36 -37.59 103.82
N ILE A 478 -30.16 -36.55 104.10
CA ILE A 478 -30.42 -35.46 103.15
C ILE A 478 -29.12 -34.68 102.89
N GLY A 479 -28.39 -34.27 103.92
CA GLY A 479 -27.11 -33.56 103.81
C GLY A 479 -26.05 -34.34 103.01
N ASN A 480 -25.91 -35.63 103.29
CA ASN A 480 -25.05 -36.53 102.50
C ASN A 480 -25.56 -36.67 101.07
N GLY A 481 -26.88 -36.67 100.88
CA GLY A 481 -27.52 -36.66 99.56
C GLY A 481 -27.16 -35.47 98.69
N TYR A 482 -27.11 -34.27 99.25
CA TYR A 482 -26.64 -33.05 98.58
C TYR A 482 -25.14 -33.10 98.29
N SER A 483 -24.34 -33.63 99.21
CA SER A 483 -22.89 -33.80 99.03
C SER A 483 -22.57 -34.74 97.87
N ILE A 484 -23.26 -35.88 97.78
CA ILE A 484 -23.11 -36.84 96.66
C ILE A 484 -23.56 -36.22 95.33
N PHE A 485 -24.68 -35.47 95.33
CA PHE A 485 -25.14 -34.77 94.14
C PHE A 485 -24.16 -33.71 93.66
N TYR A 486 -23.59 -32.93 94.57
CA TYR A 486 -22.56 -31.94 94.24
C TYR A 486 -21.31 -32.60 93.64
N GLN A 487 -20.85 -33.71 94.23
CA GLN A 487 -19.73 -34.48 93.70
C GLN A 487 -20.00 -35.02 92.27
N ASP A 488 -21.20 -35.56 92.02
CA ASP A 488 -21.59 -36.04 90.68
C ASP A 488 -21.65 -34.89 89.66
N LEU A 489 -22.25 -33.75 90.03
CA LEU A 489 -22.33 -32.57 89.18
C LEU A 489 -20.93 -32.02 88.82
N VAL A 490 -20.08 -31.84 89.82
CA VAL A 490 -18.70 -31.38 89.64
C VAL A 490 -17.91 -32.35 88.77
N SER A 491 -18.07 -33.66 88.96
CA SER A 491 -17.38 -34.66 88.14
C SER A 491 -17.72 -34.53 86.65
N LYS A 492 -18.99 -34.26 86.30
CA LYS A 492 -19.43 -34.07 84.92
C LYS A 492 -18.91 -32.77 84.33
N VAL A 493 -19.00 -31.67 85.08
CA VAL A 493 -18.51 -30.35 84.62
C VAL A 493 -16.99 -30.36 84.38
N ILE A 494 -16.21 -30.99 85.25
CA ILE A 494 -14.74 -31.06 85.10
C ILE A 494 -14.32 -31.81 83.83
N THR A 495 -15.12 -32.74 83.33
CA THR A 495 -14.80 -33.48 82.10
C THR A 495 -15.03 -32.67 80.83
N TYR A 496 -15.89 -31.65 80.85
CA TYR A 496 -16.27 -30.89 79.65
C TYR A 496 -15.10 -30.11 79.02
N PRO A 497 -14.30 -29.31 79.76
CA PRO A 497 -13.12 -28.65 79.19
C PRO A 497 -12.11 -29.61 78.53
N ARG A 498 -12.01 -30.85 79.02
CA ARG A 498 -11.14 -31.88 78.40
C ARG A 498 -11.68 -32.33 77.03
N ARG A 499 -13.00 -32.49 76.89
CA ARG A 499 -13.67 -32.85 75.64
C ARG A 499 -13.56 -31.74 74.60
N VAL A 500 -13.78 -30.48 75.02
CA VAL A 500 -13.62 -29.30 74.16
C VAL A 500 -12.18 -29.19 73.66
N ARG A 501 -11.19 -29.38 74.56
CA ARG A 501 -9.77 -29.37 74.18
C ARG A 501 -9.42 -30.48 73.17
N HIS A 502 -9.94 -31.69 73.36
CA HIS A 502 -9.73 -32.78 72.42
C HIS A 502 -10.29 -32.44 71.03
N GLU A 503 -11.47 -31.81 70.99
CA GLU A 503 -12.08 -31.37 69.73
C GLU A 503 -11.31 -30.23 69.06
N LEU A 504 -10.76 -29.27 69.82
CA LEU A 504 -9.86 -28.23 69.30
C LEU A 504 -8.58 -28.82 68.70
N LEU A 505 -8.00 -29.86 69.33
CA LEU A 505 -6.84 -30.56 68.79
C LEU A 505 -7.19 -31.31 67.49
N PHE A 506 -8.36 -31.94 67.43
CA PHE A 506 -8.83 -32.62 66.23
C PHE A 506 -9.06 -31.63 65.07
N TYR A 507 -9.71 -30.50 65.33
CA TYR A 507 -9.92 -29.43 64.35
C TYR A 507 -8.59 -28.86 63.84
N SER A 508 -7.66 -28.55 64.75
CA SER A 508 -6.31 -28.10 64.38
C SER A 508 -5.61 -29.13 63.50
N ALA A 509 -5.69 -30.43 63.82
CA ALA A 509 -5.09 -31.48 63.02
C ALA A 509 -5.74 -31.62 61.63
N ALA A 510 -7.08 -31.50 61.55
CA ALA A 510 -7.82 -31.57 60.30
C ALA A 510 -7.47 -30.42 59.34
N ILE A 511 -7.42 -29.19 59.85
CA ILE A 511 -6.99 -28.01 59.07
C ILE A 511 -5.53 -28.14 58.65
N SER A 512 -4.65 -28.48 59.58
CA SER A 512 -3.23 -28.65 59.30
C SER A 512 -2.99 -29.73 58.24
N ARG A 513 -3.75 -30.83 58.27
CA ARG A 513 -3.71 -31.85 57.22
C ARG A 513 -4.20 -31.32 55.87
N TYR A 514 -5.26 -30.51 55.85
CA TYR A 514 -5.81 -29.93 54.63
C TYR A 514 -4.81 -28.97 53.96
N PHE A 515 -4.11 -28.14 54.75
CA PHE A 515 -3.07 -27.23 54.23
C PHE A 515 -1.69 -27.85 54.13
N TYR A 516 -1.51 -29.13 54.51
CA TYR A 516 -0.20 -29.78 54.59
C TYR A 516 0.82 -29.02 55.46
N VAL A 517 0.36 -28.40 56.56
CA VAL A 517 1.19 -27.65 57.51
C VAL A 517 1.29 -28.41 58.84
N LEU A 518 2.38 -28.24 59.58
CA LEU A 518 2.54 -28.77 60.94
C LEU A 518 1.52 -28.14 61.91
N GLY A 519 0.89 -28.96 62.75
CA GLY A 519 -0.11 -28.53 63.75
C GLY A 519 0.41 -27.43 64.68
N SER A 520 -0.26 -26.28 64.70
CA SER A 520 0.13 -25.10 65.49
C SER A 520 -0.47 -25.09 66.90
N TYR A 521 -1.59 -25.78 67.14
CA TYR A 521 -2.27 -25.77 68.44
C TYR A 521 -1.59 -26.71 69.46
N LYS A 522 -0.62 -26.20 70.21
CA LYS A 522 -0.08 -26.83 71.41
C LYS A 522 -0.85 -26.31 72.63
N GLY A 523 -2.03 -26.87 72.91
CA GLY A 523 -2.90 -26.37 73.96
C GLY A 523 -2.15 -26.13 75.29
N LYS A 524 -2.28 -24.96 75.91
CA LYS A 524 -1.67 -24.69 77.23
C LYS A 524 -2.28 -25.63 78.27
N THR A 525 -1.47 -26.37 79.01
CA THR A 525 -1.95 -27.21 80.13
C THR A 525 -2.58 -26.31 81.18
N LEU A 526 -3.87 -26.54 81.49
CA LEU A 526 -4.50 -25.97 82.67
C LEU A 526 -3.66 -26.40 83.89
N LYS A 527 -2.90 -25.46 84.48
CA LYS A 527 -2.27 -25.69 85.78
C LYS A 527 -3.37 -26.05 86.77
N LYS A 528 -3.18 -27.15 87.50
CA LYS A 528 -3.99 -27.46 88.68
C LYS A 528 -3.95 -26.26 89.63
N PRO A 529 -5.04 -25.96 90.37
CA PRO A 529 -4.98 -24.98 91.43
C PRO A 529 -4.13 -25.57 92.56
N GLU A 530 -2.91 -25.07 92.72
CA GLU A 530 -2.12 -25.33 93.93
C GLU A 530 -2.62 -24.41 95.03
N SER A 531 -3.03 -25.05 96.11
CA SER A 531 -3.31 -24.52 97.43
C SER A 531 -2.09 -23.81 98.03
N SER A 532 -2.30 -22.56 98.48
CA SER A 532 -1.69 -21.91 99.65
C SER A 532 -0.28 -22.37 100.11
N THR A 533 0.72 -21.50 99.94
CA THR A 533 1.63 -21.11 101.04
C THR A 533 2.38 -19.80 100.72
N GLU A 534 2.63 -19.04 101.78
CA GLU A 534 3.03 -17.65 101.83
C GLU A 534 4.48 -17.33 101.38
N GLY A 535 4.67 -16.12 100.84
CA GLY A 535 5.66 -15.16 101.34
C GLY A 535 7.10 -15.21 100.82
N LYS A 536 7.45 -14.33 99.87
CA LYS A 536 8.28 -13.11 100.10
C LYS A 536 8.92 -12.55 98.81
N ARG A 537 8.70 -11.24 98.65
CA ARG A 537 9.59 -10.15 98.16
C ARG A 537 10.04 -10.08 96.70
N GLU A 538 9.52 -9.00 96.10
CA GLU A 538 10.02 -8.09 95.06
C GLU A 538 11.55 -7.90 95.01
N GLU A 539 12.12 -7.74 93.81
CA GLU A 539 12.53 -6.43 93.23
C GLU A 539 13.29 -6.58 91.91
N GLY A 540 12.98 -5.68 90.96
CA GLY A 540 13.85 -5.11 89.88
C GLY A 540 14.36 -6.04 88.78
N GLU A 541 14.66 -5.64 87.54
CA GLU A 541 14.62 -4.40 86.74
C GLU A 541 14.83 -4.89 85.27
N ILE A 542 14.12 -4.37 84.25
CA ILE A 542 14.63 -3.41 83.24
C ILE A 542 15.99 -3.89 82.64
N THR A 543 16.17 -4.19 81.35
CA THR A 543 16.15 -3.26 80.19
C THR A 543 16.60 -4.03 78.91
N GLN A 544 16.14 -3.56 77.73
CA GLN A 544 16.86 -3.34 76.43
C GLN A 544 18.01 -4.28 76.00
N GLU A 545 18.27 -4.63 74.73
CA GLU A 545 18.07 -3.98 73.44
C GLU A 545 18.58 -4.93 72.31
N SER A 546 18.03 -4.76 71.10
CA SER A 546 18.73 -4.75 69.79
C SER A 546 19.36 -6.04 69.24
N GLN A 547 18.92 -6.58 68.09
CA GLN A 547 19.06 -6.14 66.69
C GLN A 547 20.38 -6.57 66.02
N GLU A 548 20.26 -6.80 64.70
CA GLU A 548 21.28 -7.13 63.68
C GLU A 548 21.62 -8.63 63.56
N ILE A 549 21.10 -9.35 62.56
CA ILE A 549 21.38 -9.30 61.11
C ILE A 549 22.84 -9.60 60.81
N GLU A 550 23.08 -10.82 60.30
CA GLU A 550 24.20 -11.10 59.41
C GLU A 550 23.68 -12.01 58.28
N GLU A 551 23.62 -11.44 57.08
CA GLU A 551 23.64 -12.17 55.81
C GLU A 551 25.07 -12.64 55.54
N THR A 552 25.22 -13.83 54.97
CA THR A 552 26.15 -14.23 53.88
C THR A 552 25.99 -15.75 53.73
N GLU A 553 25.38 -16.21 52.64
CA GLU A 553 26.01 -16.56 51.35
C GLU A 553 26.65 -17.97 51.32
N GLU A 554 26.56 -18.53 50.10
CA GLU A 554 27.18 -19.74 49.55
C GLU A 554 26.40 -21.06 49.74
N ALA A 555 25.75 -21.64 48.73
CA ALA A 555 26.09 -21.97 47.33
C ALA A 555 26.17 -23.50 47.17
N ILE A 556 25.26 -24.05 46.34
CA ILE A 556 25.51 -24.78 45.08
C ILE A 556 24.16 -25.11 44.46
#